data_AF-W1XXZ3-F1
#
_entry.id   AF-W1XXZ3-F1
#
_cell.length_a   1.000
_cell.length_b   1.000
_cell.length_c   1.000
_cell.angle_alpha   90.00
_cell.angle_beta   90.00
_cell.angle_gamma   90.00
#
_symmetry.space_group_name_H-M   'P 1'
#
loop_
_entity.id
_entity.type
_entity.pdbx_description
1 polymer ?
#
loop_
_entity_poly.entity_id
_entity_poly.type
_entity_poly.pdbx_seq_one_letter_code
_entity_poly.pdbx_strand_id
1 'polypeptide(L)' 'MKPNDQFSFVKNNLISQDSTNLIRLYLPILGLDATSIYQYFLAFWDDGKSSYTFGHILNHLNLGMNALQKSLEMLSA' A
#
# COMPACT_ATOMS: atom_id res chain seq x y z
N MET A 1 -14.29 -0.22 -5.24
CA MET A 1 -13.96 0.12 -3.84
C MET A 1 -14.35 1.57 -3.58
N LYS A 2 -14.82 1.90 -2.37
CA LYS A 2 -15.18 3.26 -1.92
C LYS A 2 -14.27 3.68 -0.76
N PRO A 3 -14.05 4.99 -0.51
CA PRO A 3 -13.18 5.45 0.58
C PRO A 3 -13.57 4.95 1.99
N ASN A 4 -14.87 4.72 2.23
CA ASN A 4 -15.38 4.23 3.50
C ASN A 4 -15.37 2.70 3.62
N ASP A 5 -15.05 1.98 2.54
CA ASP A 5 -14.85 0.54 2.64
C ASP A 5 -13.62 0.27 3.52
N GLN A 6 -13.65 -0.84 4.23
CA GLN A 6 -12.59 -1.19 5.17
C GLN A 6 -11.64 -2.24 4.59
N PHE A 7 -10.40 -2.23 5.07
CA PHE A 7 -9.38 -3.24 4.85
C PHE A 7 -8.71 -3.61 6.16
N SER A 8 -8.18 -4.83 6.24
CA SER A 8 -7.34 -5.29 7.35
C SER A 8 -6.11 -6.01 6.81
N PHE A 9 -5.10 -6.08 7.66
CA PHE A 9 -3.87 -6.78 7.40
C PHE A 9 -4.03 -8.27 7.73
N VAL A 10 -3.50 -9.17 6.89
CA VAL A 10 -3.61 -10.64 7.05
C VAL A 10 -2.29 -11.27 7.52
N LYS A 11 -2.34 -12.09 8.58
CA LYS A 11 -1.20 -12.63 9.34
C LYS A 11 0.12 -12.77 8.55
N ASN A 12 1.18 -12.25 9.15
CA ASN A 12 2.44 -11.84 8.53
C ASN A 12 3.18 -12.96 7.77
N ASN A 13 3.45 -12.73 6.48
CA ASN A 13 4.55 -13.39 5.78
C ASN A 13 5.85 -12.62 6.10
N LEU A 14 7.00 -13.30 6.15
CA LEU A 14 8.30 -12.62 6.26
C LEU A 14 8.56 -11.80 4.98
N ILE A 15 8.30 -10.49 5.03
CA ILE A 15 8.52 -9.56 3.91
C ILE A 15 9.78 -8.74 4.17
N SER A 16 10.63 -8.62 3.15
CA SER A 16 11.85 -7.80 3.20
C SER A 16 11.50 -6.32 3.29
N GLN A 17 12.15 -5.59 4.20
CA GLN A 17 12.01 -4.13 4.36
C GLN A 17 13.10 -3.35 3.61
N ASP A 18 13.73 -3.97 2.60
CA ASP A 18 14.79 -3.34 1.82
C ASP A 18 14.26 -2.26 0.87
N SER A 19 14.19 -1.04 1.39
CA SER A 19 13.80 0.17 0.64
C SER A 19 14.76 0.50 -0.51
N THR A 20 16.03 0.09 -0.43
CA THR A 20 17.01 0.40 -1.49
C THR A 20 16.69 -0.38 -2.75
N ASN A 21 16.45 -1.68 -2.62
CA ASN A 21 16.08 -2.53 -3.75
C ASN A 21 14.68 -2.19 -4.27
N LEU A 22 13.73 -1.85 -3.40
CA LEU A 22 12.42 -1.34 -3.81
C LEU A 22 12.55 -0.12 -4.74
N ILE A 23 13.32 0.89 -4.34
CA ILE A 23 13.52 2.11 -5.13
C ILE A 23 14.31 1.84 -6.41
N ARG A 24 15.38 1.05 -6.35
CA ARG A 24 16.25 0.85 -7.53
C ARG A 24 15.60 -0.04 -8.60
N LEU A 25 14.89 -1.08 -8.18
CA LEU A 25 14.44 -2.13 -9.09
C LEU A 25 12.95 -2.01 -9.43
N TYR A 26 12.13 -1.56 -8.47
CA TYR A 26 10.67 -1.61 -8.62
C TYR A 26 10.04 -0.24 -8.89
N LEU A 27 10.56 0.85 -8.32
CA LEU A 27 10.05 2.20 -8.61
C LEU A 27 9.94 2.51 -10.12
N PRO A 28 10.91 2.13 -10.99
CA PRO A 28 10.79 2.40 -12.42
C PRO A 28 9.66 1.65 -13.12
N ILE A 29 9.23 0.51 -12.56
CA ILE A 29 8.20 -0.37 -13.13
C ILE A 29 6.82 -0.04 -12.53
N LEU A 30 6.78 0.17 -11.21
CA LEU A 30 5.57 0.41 -10.45
C LEU A 30 5.12 1.88 -10.46
N GLY A 31 6.07 2.81 -10.63
CA GLY A 31 5.82 4.24 -10.45
C GLY A 31 5.70 4.65 -8.99
N LEU A 32 5.57 5.97 -8.78
CA LEU A 32 5.61 6.58 -7.44
C LEU A 32 4.43 6.18 -6.55
N ASP A 33 3.21 6.18 -7.09
CA ASP A 33 2.00 5.92 -6.32
C ASP A 33 2.01 4.50 -5.72
N ALA A 34 2.23 3.48 -6.56
CA ALA A 34 2.27 2.09 -6.12
C ALA A 34 3.44 1.81 -5.17
N THR A 35 4.61 2.40 -5.42
CA THR A 35 5.76 2.29 -4.51
C THR A 35 5.46 2.91 -3.14
N SER A 36 4.79 4.07 -3.11
CA SER A 36 4.43 4.76 -1.87
C SER A 36 3.37 3.99 -1.08
N ILE A 37 2.39 3.40 -1.77
CA ILE A 37 1.37 2.54 -1.15
C ILE A 37 1.99 1.28 -0.56
N TYR A 38 2.91 0.62 -1.29
CA TYR A 38 3.62 -0.55 -0.78
C TYR A 38 4.43 -0.21 0.48
N GLN A 39 5.16 0.90 0.46
CA GLN A 39 5.94 1.36 1.60
C GLN A 39 5.05 1.70 2.81
N TYR A 40 3.88 2.31 2.56
CA TYR A 40 2.89 2.59 3.59
C TYR A 40 2.41 1.28 4.25
N PHE A 41 2.07 0.25 3.48
CA PHE A 41 1.63 -1.03 4.04
C PHE A 41 2.71 -1.72 4.87
N LEU A 42 3.97 -1.67 4.44
CA LEU A 42 5.08 -2.21 5.22
C LEU A 42 5.27 -1.49 6.57
N ALA A 43 5.13 -0.17 6.58
CA ALA A 43 5.33 0.64 7.78
C ALA A 43 4.13 0.57 8.75
N PHE A 44 2.91 0.51 8.21
CA PHE A 44 1.67 0.55 8.99
C PHE A 44 1.18 -0.84 9.43
N TRP A 45 1.80 -1.92 8.95
CA TRP A 45 1.47 -3.31 9.28
C TRP A 45 1.24 -3.51 10.79
N ASP A 46 0.03 -3.93 11.15
CA ASP A 46 -0.41 -4.04 12.55
C ASP A 46 -0.64 -5.48 13.03
N ASP A 47 -0.20 -6.47 12.26
CA ASP A 47 -0.46 -7.90 12.51
C ASP A 47 -1.95 -8.30 12.51
N GLY A 48 -2.78 -7.57 11.76
CA GLY A 48 -4.20 -7.86 11.61
C GLY A 48 -5.04 -7.55 12.84
N LYS A 49 -4.54 -6.66 13.71
CA LYS A 49 -5.21 -6.27 14.96
C LYS A 49 -6.47 -5.46 14.72
N SER A 50 -6.55 -4.73 13.62
CA SER A 50 -7.65 -3.80 13.36
C SER A 50 -8.00 -3.68 11.88
N SER A 51 -9.14 -3.04 11.65
CA SER A 51 -9.69 -2.75 10.33
C SER A 51 -9.71 -1.24 10.14
N TYR A 52 -9.31 -0.78 8.96
CA TYR A 52 -9.12 0.63 8.64
C TYR A 52 -9.88 0.99 7.37
N THR A 53 -10.34 2.22 7.23
CA THR A 53 -10.95 2.68 5.98
C THR A 53 -9.88 3.00 4.94
N PHE A 54 -10.19 2.83 3.66
CA PHE A 54 -9.28 3.29 2.59
C PHE A 54 -8.99 4.80 2.68
N GLY A 55 -9.92 5.59 3.24
CA GLY A 55 -9.72 7.00 3.56
C GLY A 55 -8.47 7.27 4.40
N HIS A 56 -8.06 6.33 5.26
CA HIS A 56 -6.82 6.48 6.04
C HIS A 56 -5.58 6.54 5.13
N ILE A 57 -5.50 5.66 4.12
CA ILE A 57 -4.42 5.65 3.13
C ILE A 57 -4.48 6.91 2.26
N LEU A 58 -5.66 7.24 1.75
CA LEU A 58 -5.87 8.40 0.88
C LEU A 58 -5.41 9.69 1.55
N ASN A 59 -5.77 9.88 2.83
CA ASN A 59 -5.38 11.05 3.60
C ASN A 59 -3.89 11.06 3.91
N HIS A 60 -3.31 9.91 4.32
CA HIS A 60 -1.90 9.84 4.69
C HIS A 60 -0.97 10.09 3.49
N LEU A 61 -1.33 9.58 2.32
CA LEU A 61 -0.54 9.71 1.09
C LEU A 61 -0.97 10.89 0.21
N ASN A 62 -1.97 11.67 0.62
CA ASN A 62 -2.60 12.73 -0.18
C ASN A 62 -2.94 12.24 -1.60
N LEU A 63 -3.61 11.10 -1.69
CA LEU A 63 -3.81 10.33 -2.92
C LEU A 63 -5.30 10.22 -3.27
N GLY A 64 -5.62 10.18 -4.56
CA GLY A 64 -6.99 9.98 -5.04
C GLY A 64 -7.37 8.51 -5.17
N MET A 65 -8.67 8.19 -5.03
CA MET A 65 -9.15 6.80 -5.07
C MET A 65 -8.80 6.05 -6.37
N ASN A 66 -8.81 6.75 -7.52
CA ASN A 66 -8.42 6.16 -8.80
C ASN A 66 -6.95 5.73 -8.84
N ALA A 67 -6.05 6.53 -8.26
CA ALA A 67 -4.63 6.21 -8.18
C ALA A 67 -4.40 5.03 -7.22
N LEU A 68 -5.15 4.98 -6.12
CA LEU A 68 -5.10 3.87 -5.16
C LEU A 68 -5.50 2.57 -5.85
N GLN A 69 -6.63 2.56 -6.54
CA GLN A 69 -7.14 1.36 -7.19
C GLN A 69 -6.17 0.82 -8.25
N LYS A 70 -5.67 1.69 -9.15
CA LYS A 70 -4.70 1.29 -10.18
C LYS A 70 -3.41 0.75 -9.57
N SER A 71 -2.93 1.38 -8.50
CA SER A 71 -1.72 0.95 -7.80
C SER A 71 -1.91 -0.40 -7.13
N LEU A 72 -3.06 -0.64 -6.49
CA LEU A 72 -3.39 -1.93 -5.89
C LEU A 72 -3.51 -3.03 -6.94
N GLU A 73 -4.17 -2.75 -8.07
CA GLU A 73 -4.25 -3.68 -9.22
C GLU A 73 -2.84 -4.08 -9.69
N MET A 74 -1.93 -3.11 -9.82
CA MET A 74 -0.54 -3.35 -10.21
C MET A 74 0.26 -4.14 -9.17
N LEU A 75 0.05 -3.89 -7.87
CA LEU A 75 0.73 -4.60 -6.79
C LEU A 75 0.19 -6.02 -6.57
N SER A 76 -1.04 -6.31 -7.03
CA SER A 76 -1.69 -7.62 -6.91
C SER A 76 -1.47 -8.56 -8.10
N ALA A 77 -0.81 -8.07 -9.16
CA ALA A 77 -0.60 -8.79 -10.42
C ALA A 77 0.35 -9.99 -10.32
#